data_AF-A0A1I8BAW5-F1
#
_entry.id   AF-A0A1I8BAW5-F1
#
_cell.length_a   1.000
_cell.length_b   1.000
_cell.length_c   1.000
_cell.angle_alpha   90.00
_cell.angle_beta   90.00
_cell.angle_gamma   90.00
#
_symmetry.space_group_name_H-M   'P 1'
#
loop_
_entity.id
_entity.type
_entity.pdbx_description
1 polymer ?
#
loop_
_entity_poly.entity_id
_entity_poly.type
_entity_poly.pdbx_seq_one_letter_code
_entity_poly.pdbx_strand_id
1 'polypeptide(L)'
;MEICSERHRFPFCIVWTPIPVLSWFCPLIGHMGIATSKGVIRDFSGSYSVSEDDMAFGWPTFYKHFSPSNVHGGAEAWDRAIDEATNA
;
A
#
# COMPACT_ATOMS: atom_id res chain seq x y z
N MET A 1 1.77 -16.19 -2.17
CA MET A 1 0.57 -15.68 -1.46
C MET A 1 -0.31 -15.03 -2.51
N GLU A 2 -1.61 -15.27 -2.48
CA GLU A 2 -2.54 -14.78 -3.51
C GLU A 2 -3.10 -13.40 -3.13
N ILE A 3 -3.35 -12.56 -4.13
CA ILE A 3 -3.99 -11.25 -3.94
C ILE A 3 -5.50 -11.47 -3.90
N CYS A 4 -6.17 -11.00 -2.85
CA CYS A 4 -7.61 -11.11 -2.70
C CYS A 4 -8.22 -9.71 -2.67
N SER A 5 -8.63 -9.23 -3.86
CA SER A 5 -9.25 -7.92 -4.02
C SER A 5 -10.56 -7.77 -3.24
N GLU A 6 -11.36 -8.83 -3.12
CA GLU A 6 -12.62 -8.81 -2.35
C GLU A 6 -12.42 -8.58 -0.86
N ARG A 7 -11.26 -8.98 -0.32
CA ARG A 7 -10.90 -8.81 1.09
C ARG A 7 -9.89 -7.68 1.30
N HIS A 8 -9.60 -6.92 0.25
CA HIS A 8 -8.59 -5.87 0.21
C HIS A 8 -7.21 -6.32 0.73
N ARG A 9 -6.83 -7.57 0.40
CA ARG A 9 -5.53 -8.14 0.76
C ARG A 9 -4.58 -8.14 -0.42
N PHE A 10 -3.51 -7.37 -0.30
CA PHE A 10 -2.51 -7.18 -1.35
C PHE A 10 -1.10 -7.50 -0.85
N PRO A 11 -0.77 -8.77 -0.55
CA PRO A 11 0.54 -9.14 0.00
C PRO A 11 1.67 -8.68 -0.93
N PHE A 12 2.74 -8.09 -0.38
CA PHE A 12 3.89 -7.59 -1.15
C PHE A 12 3.52 -6.63 -2.28
N CYS A 13 2.55 -5.75 -2.06
CA CYS A 13 2.10 -4.82 -3.09
C CYS A 13 2.35 -3.37 -2.69
N ILE A 14 2.63 -2.54 -3.69
CA ILE A 14 2.35 -1.11 -3.61
C ILE A 14 0.97 -0.89 -4.21
N VAL A 15 0.13 -0.13 -3.52
CA VAL A 15 -1.24 0.15 -3.93
C VAL A 15 -1.40 1.62 -4.28
N TRP A 16 -2.31 1.91 -5.21
CA TRP A 16 -2.55 3.27 -5.70
C TRP A 16 -4.05 3.54 -5.79
N THR A 17 -4.45 4.71 -5.31
CA THR A 17 -5.84 5.19 -5.31
C THR A 17 -5.93 6.60 -5.91
N PRO A 18 -6.89 6.88 -6.79
CA PRO A 18 -7.04 8.21 -7.38
C PRO A 18 -7.52 9.22 -6.33
N ILE A 19 -6.86 10.37 -6.24
CA ILE A 19 -7.32 11.49 -5.40
C ILE A 19 -8.55 12.14 -6.07
N PRO A 20 -9.70 12.25 -5.39
CA PRO A 20 -10.92 12.84 -5.96
C PRO A 20 -10.68 14.23 -6.52
N VAL A 21 -11.32 14.54 -7.65
CA VAL A 21 -11.20 15.81 -8.40
C VAL A 21 -9.81 16.03 -9.03
N LEU A 22 -8.71 15.84 -8.31
CA LEU A 22 -7.36 16.07 -8.81
C LEU A 22 -6.99 15.10 -9.94
N SER A 23 -7.32 13.82 -9.77
CA SER A 23 -7.01 12.79 -10.77
C SER A 23 -7.76 12.99 -12.10
N TRP A 24 -8.79 13.84 -12.12
CA TRP A 24 -9.52 14.15 -13.37
C TRP A 24 -8.72 15.09 -14.27
N PHE A 25 -7.95 16.00 -13.69
CA PHE A 25 -7.08 16.93 -14.43
C PHE A 25 -5.71 16.32 -14.72
N CYS A 26 -5.22 15.48 -13.81
CA CYS A 26 -3.92 14.82 -13.90
C CYS A 26 -4.07 13.32 -13.61
N PRO A 27 -4.35 12.48 -14.63
CA PRO A 27 -4.75 11.07 -14.45
C PRO A 27 -3.67 10.14 -13.86
N LEU A 28 -2.44 10.64 -13.68
CA LEU A 28 -1.34 9.91 -13.07
C LEU A 28 -1.08 10.31 -11.62
N ILE A 29 -1.71 11.39 -11.14
CA ILE A 29 -1.58 11.82 -9.76
C ILE A 29 -2.60 11.05 -8.92
N GLY A 30 -2.11 10.38 -7.89
CA GLY A 30 -2.94 9.72 -6.92
C GLY A 30 -2.17 9.51 -5.64
N HIS A 31 -2.80 8.80 -4.72
CA HIS A 31 -2.26 8.50 -3.42
C HIS A 31 -1.76 7.06 -3.37
N MET A 32 -0.63 6.86 -2.71
CA MET A 32 0.07 5.59 -2.68
C MET A 32 0.10 5.04 -1.25
N GLY A 33 -0.19 3.74 -1.13
CA GLY A 33 0.02 2.97 0.08
C GLY A 33 0.96 1.80 -0.19
N ILE A 34 1.50 1.21 0.87
CA ILE A 34 2.32 -0.01 0.79
C ILE A 34 1.68 -1.09 1.65
N ALA A 35 1.61 -2.31 1.14
CA ALA A 35 1.02 -3.42 1.85
C ALA A 35 2.09 -4.35 2.42
N THR A 36 1.84 -4.83 3.64
CA THR A 36 2.70 -5.80 4.34
C THR A 36 2.74 -7.15 3.61
N SER A 37 3.58 -8.07 4.08
CA SER A 37 3.65 -9.45 3.60
C SER A 37 2.31 -10.19 3.76
N LYS A 38 1.49 -9.79 4.73
CA LYS A 38 0.13 -10.30 4.97
C LYS A 38 -0.93 -9.62 4.10
N GLY A 39 -0.57 -8.58 3.37
CA GLY A 39 -1.45 -7.81 2.51
C GLY A 39 -2.30 -6.77 3.22
N VAL A 40 -1.90 -6.35 4.41
CA VAL A 40 -2.51 -5.21 5.14
C VAL A 40 -1.91 -3.92 4.57
N ILE A 41 -2.75 -3.00 4.10
CA ILE A 41 -2.29 -1.73 3.54
C ILE A 41 -1.91 -0.77 4.68
N ARG A 42 -0.75 -0.14 4.56
CA ARG A 42 -0.31 1.00 5.36
C ARG A 42 -0.36 2.26 4.51
N ASP A 43 -1.16 3.22 4.95
CA ASP A 43 -1.54 4.40 4.19
C ASP A 43 -1.04 5.69 4.87
N PHE A 44 -0.19 6.44 4.18
CA PHE A 44 0.51 7.63 4.72
C PHE A 44 -0.18 8.92 4.29
N SER A 45 -1.46 9.06 4.64
CA SER A 45 -2.34 10.10 4.10
C SER A 45 -2.48 11.36 4.97
N GLY A 46 -1.93 11.39 6.19
CA GLY A 46 -2.05 12.53 7.10
C GLY A 46 -0.75 12.84 7.86
N SER A 47 -0.67 14.06 8.40
CA SER A 47 0.47 14.51 9.20
C SER A 47 0.67 13.61 10.42
N TYR A 48 1.79 12.88 10.44
CA TYR A 48 2.16 11.97 11.54
C TYR A 48 1.13 10.86 11.82
N SER A 49 0.27 10.54 10.84
CA SER A 49 -0.74 9.49 10.97
C SER A 49 -0.65 8.52 9.80
N VAL A 50 -0.53 7.24 10.13
CA VAL A 50 -0.58 6.14 9.17
C VAL A 50 -1.81 5.31 9.47
N SER A 51 -2.73 5.21 8.52
CA SER A 51 -3.91 4.35 8.65
C SER A 51 -3.56 2.92 8.23
N GLU A 52 -4.13 1.96 8.95
CA GLU A 52 -3.99 0.54 8.67
C GLU A 52 -5.29 0.01 8.06
N ASP A 53 -5.19 -0.60 6.88
CA ASP A 53 -6.32 -1.20 6.16
C ASP A 53 -7.46 -0.23 5.82
N ASP A 54 -7.16 1.08 5.82
CA ASP A 54 -8.10 2.15 5.47
C ASP A 54 -7.34 3.23 4.67
N MET A 55 -7.67 3.37 3.39
CA MET A 55 -7.03 4.34 2.51
C MET A 55 -7.83 5.65 2.48
N ALA A 56 -7.16 6.80 2.63
CA ALA A 56 -7.85 8.10 2.74
C ALA A 56 -8.73 8.49 1.56
N PHE A 57 -8.47 7.94 0.37
CA PHE A 57 -9.22 8.25 -0.85
C PHE A 57 -10.03 7.04 -1.36
N GLY A 58 -10.25 6.04 -0.52
CA GLY A 58 -10.94 4.80 -0.84
C GLY A 58 -10.01 3.71 -1.37
N TRP A 59 -10.60 2.55 -1.64
CA TRP A 59 -9.86 1.34 -2.00
C TRP A 59 -9.03 1.49 -3.28
N PRO A 60 -7.86 0.82 -3.33
CA PRO A 60 -6.95 0.99 -4.43
C PRO A 60 -7.54 0.45 -5.73
N THR A 61 -7.32 1.21 -6.81
CA THR A 61 -7.76 0.85 -8.17
C THR A 61 -6.64 0.23 -8.98
N PHE A 62 -5.40 0.40 -8.52
CA PHE A 62 -4.21 -0.19 -9.10
C PHE A 62 -3.30 -0.76 -7.99
N TYR A 63 -2.65 -1.86 -8.29
CA TYR A 63 -1.63 -2.45 -7.42
C TYR A 63 -0.46 -2.95 -8.26
N LYS A 64 0.74 -2.89 -7.67
CA LYS A 64 1.94 -3.47 -8.21
C LYS A 64 2.48 -4.50 -7.24
N HIS A 65 2.43 -5.76 -7.63
CA HIS A 65 2.94 -6.88 -6.84
C HIS A 65 4.44 -7.07 -7.03
N PHE A 66 5.15 -7.30 -5.93
CA PHE A 66 6.57 -7.61 -5.90
C PHE A 66 6.75 -9.09 -5.62
N SER A 67 7.62 -9.75 -6.37
CA SER A 67 7.96 -11.14 -6.08
C SER A 67 8.67 -11.22 -4.73
N PRO A 68 8.21 -12.06 -3.78
CA PRO A 68 8.86 -12.24 -2.49
C PRO A 68 10.34 -12.65 -2.60
N SER A 69 10.70 -13.36 -3.68
CA SER A 69 12.09 -13.75 -3.98
C SER A 69 13.03 -12.57 -4.25
N ASN A 70 12.49 -11.42 -4.64
CA ASN A 70 13.27 -10.20 -4.88
C ASN A 70 13.44 -9.35 -3.61
N VAL A 71 12.82 -9.74 -2.50
CA VAL A 71 12.96 -9.05 -1.22
C VAL A 71 14.19 -9.60 -0.50
N HIS A 72 15.23 -8.78 -0.41
CA HIS A 72 16.42 -9.12 0.35
C HIS A 72 16.06 -9.25 1.85
N GLY A 73 16.32 -10.42 2.44
CA GLY A 73 15.91 -10.72 3.82
C GLY A 73 14.46 -11.22 3.98
N GLY A 74 13.75 -11.45 2.87
CA GLY A 74 12.43 -12.10 2.87
C GLY A 74 11.30 -11.26 3.48
N ALA A 75 10.20 -11.94 3.82
CA ALA A 75 8.97 -11.32 4.31
C ALA A 75 9.16 -10.48 5.58
N GLU A 76 10.00 -10.94 6.50
CA GLU A 76 10.27 -10.24 7.76
C GLU A 76 11.03 -8.93 7.54
N ALA A 77 11.97 -8.90 6.59
CA ALA A 77 12.68 -7.67 6.25
C ALA A 77 11.75 -6.64 5.58
N TRP A 78 10.81 -7.10 4.75
CA TRP A 78 9.77 -6.25 4.16
C TRP A 78 8.89 -5.62 5.24
N ASP A 79 8.33 -6.44 6.13
CA ASP A 79 7.42 -5.96 7.17
C ASP A 79 8.14 -5.02 8.15
N ARG A 80 9.37 -5.35 8.54
CA ARG A 80 10.20 -4.49 9.39
C ARG A 80 10.46 -3.12 8.75
N ALA A 81 10.79 -3.07 7.46
CA ALA A 81 11.01 -1.80 6.77
C ALA A 81 9.73 -0.94 6.71
N ILE A 82 8.56 -1.57 6.55
CA ILE A 82 7.27 -0.87 6.59
C ILE A 82 6.98 -0.36 8.01
N ASP A 83 7.22 -1.18 9.03
CA ASP A 83 7.00 -0.79 10.43
C ASP A 83 7.96 0.33 10.86
N GLU A 84 9.22 0.30 10.44
CA GLU A 84 10.17 1.40 10.65
C GLU A 84 9.67 2.68 9.97
N ALA A 85 9.20 2.61 8.73
CA ALA A 85 8.64 3.77 8.03
C ALA A 85 7.33 4.29 8.65
N THR A 86 6.53 3.39 9.24
CA THR A 86 5.26 3.73 9.90
C THR A 86 5.48 4.49 11.22
N ASN A 87 6.56 4.17 11.94
CA ASN A 87 6.85 4.69 13.29
C ASN A 87 8.02 5.69 13.34
N ALA A 88 8.52 6.13 12.18
CA ALA A 88 9.60 7.12 12.06
C ALA A 88 9.08 8.55 12.28
#